data_AF-A0A3L7PS94-F1
#
_entry.id   AF-A0A3L7PS94-F1
#
_cell.length_a   1.000
_cell.length_b   1.000
_cell.length_c   1.000
_cell.angle_alpha   90.00
_cell.angle_beta   90.00
_cell.angle_gamma   90.00
#
_symmetry.space_group_name_H-M   'P 1'
#
loop_
_entity.id
_entity.type
_entity.pdbx_description
1 polymer ?
#
loop_
_entity_poly.entity_id
_entity_poly.type
_entity_poly.pdbx_seq_one_letter_code
_entity_poly.pdbx_strand_id
1 'polypeptide(L)'
;MAKMASVSRQLQRAGANLQVFVGMAAGRRLKGNGPSSCALAMLLIAAMVALGGCKKPRYDSSTPALAVDAMAQMVKDGRPELLPTMIDIEARDMTFSDGVTEASAISDVKKKTGDMLAQLWRVSKKLQAKYPSDVAKELAKGGSWANRSGFGDVFTSVMSDPFGWLDANRSRLVVDDLGDGTAAFTVDGKQVLGGTLAMRETSDGWRIAVPVNLIRGSGYFPETREEWAVLAYMMIAVENALADFENELDTGKFKNLSAASERAGRMIAESAVAQGIIFAMMKQKGDGTKPGAPSGAIELKVGKDSMQIGSSGDVQKDLGQAGDMMRKQAEP
;
A
#
# COMPACT_ATOMS: atom_id res chain seq x y z
N MET A 1 -13.73 -10.38 -31.79
CA MET A 1 -12.89 -11.34 -32.57
C MET A 1 -11.91 -10.68 -33.56
N ALA A 2 -12.14 -9.46 -34.06
CA ALA A 2 -11.21 -8.81 -35.01
C ALA A 2 -9.85 -8.35 -34.43
N LYS A 3 -9.73 -8.18 -33.10
CA LYS A 3 -8.48 -7.74 -32.43
C LYS A 3 -7.40 -8.83 -32.32
N MET A 4 -7.78 -10.12 -32.31
CA MET A 4 -6.81 -11.23 -32.22
C MET A 4 -6.07 -11.50 -33.55
N ALA A 5 -6.66 -11.17 -34.69
CA ALA A 5 -6.04 -11.37 -36.01
C ALA A 5 -4.93 -10.35 -36.35
N SER A 6 -4.83 -9.25 -35.59
CA SER A 6 -3.81 -8.21 -35.75
C SER A 6 -2.51 -8.58 -35.02
N VAL A 7 -2.62 -9.12 -33.80
CA VAL A 7 -1.47 -9.51 -32.96
C VAL A 7 -0.71 -10.70 -33.58
N SER A 8 -1.42 -11.64 -34.21
CA SER A 8 -0.80 -12.78 -34.91
C SER A 8 0.07 -12.35 -36.11
N ARG A 9 -0.28 -11.24 -36.78
CA ARG A 9 0.49 -10.73 -37.94
C ARG A 9 1.72 -9.91 -37.52
N GLN A 10 1.70 -9.27 -36.35
CA GLN A 10 2.88 -8.60 -35.81
C GLN A 10 3.93 -9.59 -35.30
N LEU A 11 3.52 -10.70 -34.70
CA LEU A 11 4.45 -11.75 -34.24
C LEU A 11 5.13 -12.51 -35.39
N GLN A 12 4.44 -12.74 -36.52
CA GLN A 12 5.07 -13.34 -37.71
C GLN A 12 6.10 -12.41 -38.39
N ARG A 13 5.96 -11.09 -38.29
CA ARG A 13 6.95 -10.15 -38.83
C ARG A 13 8.19 -10.01 -37.95
N ALA A 14 8.06 -10.18 -36.64
CA ALA A 14 9.20 -10.19 -35.73
C ALA A 14 10.08 -11.45 -35.89
N GLY A 15 9.48 -12.60 -36.21
CA GLY A 15 10.20 -13.85 -36.44
C GLY A 15 11.05 -13.88 -37.72
N ALA A 16 10.72 -13.05 -38.73
CA ALA A 16 11.44 -13.03 -40.01
C ALA A 16 12.77 -12.25 -39.96
N ASN A 17 12.94 -11.32 -39.02
CA ASN A 17 14.17 -10.51 -38.92
C ASN A 17 15.29 -11.16 -38.10
N LEU A 18 15.02 -12.26 -37.37
CA LEU A 18 16.06 -12.98 -36.63
C LEU A 18 16.87 -13.95 -37.50
N GLN A 19 16.45 -14.23 -38.74
CA GLN A 19 17.20 -15.08 -39.67
C GLN A 19 18.24 -14.34 -40.52
N VAL A 20 18.31 -13.00 -40.47
CA VAL A 20 19.21 -12.23 -41.34
C VAL A 20 20.60 -11.99 -40.71
N PHE A 21 20.78 -12.20 -39.40
CA PHE A 21 22.05 -11.88 -38.71
C PHE A 21 22.96 -13.06 -38.38
N VAL A 22 22.73 -14.25 -38.93
CA VAL A 22 23.60 -15.44 -38.76
C VAL A 22 24.46 -15.72 -40.00
N GLY A 23 24.40 -14.88 -41.03
CA GLY A 23 25.06 -15.10 -42.31
C GLY A 23 26.35 -14.34 -42.54
N MET A 24 27.37 -14.39 -41.67
CA MET A 24 28.71 -13.90 -42.04
C MET A 24 29.86 -14.46 -41.18
N ALA A 25 30.04 -15.79 -41.17
CA ALA A 25 31.31 -16.40 -40.73
C ALA A 25 31.49 -17.81 -41.33
N ALA A 26 31.54 -17.91 -42.65
CA ALA A 26 31.94 -19.14 -43.34
C ALA A 26 33.27 -18.91 -44.05
N GLY A 27 34.37 -19.30 -43.39
CA GLY A 27 35.72 -19.09 -43.93
C GLY A 27 36.82 -19.93 -43.26
N ARG A 28 36.53 -21.14 -42.77
CA ARG A 28 37.58 -22.14 -42.50
C ARG A 28 37.00 -23.55 -42.47
N ARG A 29 37.23 -24.30 -43.56
CA ARG A 29 36.97 -25.75 -43.66
C ARG A 29 37.85 -26.49 -42.66
N LEU A 30 37.29 -26.95 -41.55
CA LEU A 30 37.86 -28.04 -40.77
C LEU A 30 37.25 -29.35 -41.28
N LYS A 31 38.03 -30.08 -42.10
CA LYS A 31 37.78 -31.47 -42.46
C LYS A 31 38.18 -32.33 -41.27
N GLY A 32 37.21 -32.99 -40.64
CA GLY A 32 37.44 -33.95 -39.56
C GLY A 32 36.16 -34.72 -39.26
N ASN A 33 35.85 -35.72 -40.09
CA ASN A 33 34.78 -36.69 -39.84
C ASN A 33 35.21 -37.60 -38.69
N GLY A 34 34.72 -37.33 -37.49
CA GLY A 34 34.71 -38.26 -36.37
C GLY A 34 33.37 -38.16 -35.63
N PRO A 35 32.74 -39.28 -35.23
CA PRO A 35 31.44 -39.27 -34.53
C PRO A 35 31.46 -38.58 -33.15
N SER A 36 32.62 -38.11 -32.69
CA SER A 36 32.82 -37.47 -31.38
C SER A 36 32.37 -36.00 -31.31
N SER A 37 32.14 -35.32 -32.44
CA SER A 37 31.86 -33.87 -32.45
C SER A 37 30.39 -33.51 -32.19
N CYS A 38 29.46 -34.46 -32.35
CA CYS A 38 28.03 -34.22 -32.08
C CYS A 38 27.70 -34.28 -30.58
N ALA A 39 28.41 -35.13 -29.84
CA ALA A 39 28.24 -35.28 -28.38
C ALA A 39 28.69 -34.03 -27.61
N LEU A 40 29.76 -33.36 -28.07
CA LEU A 40 30.29 -32.16 -27.42
C LEU A 40 29.34 -30.95 -27.54
N ALA A 41 28.62 -30.83 -28.66
CA ALA A 41 27.66 -29.75 -28.89
C ALA A 41 26.39 -29.90 -28.04
N MET A 42 25.88 -31.13 -27.83
CA MET A 42 24.74 -31.37 -26.94
C MET A 42 25.09 -31.14 -25.45
N LEU A 43 26.32 -31.46 -25.04
CA LEU A 43 26.80 -31.23 -23.67
C LEU A 43 26.92 -29.73 -23.34
N LEU A 44 27.31 -28.89 -24.31
CA LEU A 44 27.37 -27.43 -24.17
C LEU A 44 25.98 -26.78 -24.07
N ILE A 45 24.99 -27.29 -24.80
CA ILE A 45 23.60 -26.79 -24.72
C ILE A 45 22.95 -27.22 -23.39
N ALA A 46 23.17 -28.46 -22.94
CA ALA A 46 22.70 -28.93 -21.64
C ALA A 46 23.33 -28.15 -20.47
N ALA A 47 24.62 -27.81 -20.57
CA ALA A 47 25.31 -26.98 -19.58
C ALA A 47 24.76 -25.53 -19.54
N MET A 48 24.38 -24.94 -20.68
CA MET A 48 23.78 -23.61 -20.71
C MET A 48 22.34 -23.58 -20.17
N VAL A 49 21.56 -24.66 -20.35
CA VAL A 49 20.22 -24.79 -19.75
C VAL A 49 20.30 -24.98 -18.23
N ALA A 50 21.34 -25.66 -17.72
CA ALA A 50 21.57 -25.81 -16.28
C ALA A 50 22.12 -24.53 -15.59
N LEU A 51 22.73 -23.61 -16.35
CA LEU A 51 23.30 -22.36 -15.84
C LEU A 51 22.36 -21.15 -15.95
N GLY A 52 21.19 -21.29 -16.57
CA GLY A 52 20.05 -20.35 -16.43
C GLY A 52 19.40 -20.45 -15.04
N GLY A 53 20.26 -20.60 -14.02
CA GLY A 53 19.95 -21.04 -12.68
C GLY A 53 18.96 -20.14 -12.00
N CYS A 54 18.10 -20.79 -11.21
CA CYS A 54 17.11 -20.20 -10.32
C CYS A 54 17.73 -19.06 -9.51
N LYS A 55 17.68 -17.84 -10.05
CA LYS A 55 18.06 -16.66 -9.30
C LYS A 55 17.00 -16.54 -8.21
N LYS A 56 17.41 -16.76 -6.95
CA LYS A 56 16.51 -16.60 -5.82
C LYS A 56 15.77 -15.26 -5.97
N PRO A 57 14.44 -15.25 -5.85
CA PRO A 57 13.69 -14.02 -5.94
C PRO A 57 14.25 -13.04 -4.89
N ARG A 58 14.36 -11.77 -5.25
CA ARG A 58 14.89 -10.74 -4.34
C ARG A 58 14.05 -10.65 -3.06
N TYR A 59 12.75 -10.88 -3.19
CA TYR A 59 11.77 -10.92 -2.13
C TYR A 59 11.09 -12.28 -2.20
N ASP A 60 11.57 -13.22 -1.40
CA ASP A 60 11.03 -14.57 -1.36
C ASP A 60 9.79 -14.60 -0.47
N SER A 61 8.65 -15.03 -1.02
CA SER A 61 7.39 -15.19 -0.30
C SER A 61 6.90 -16.63 -0.32
N SER A 62 7.80 -17.60 -0.55
CA SER A 62 7.44 -19.03 -0.65
C SER A 62 7.03 -19.67 0.68
N THR A 63 7.36 -19.04 1.82
CA THR A 63 6.87 -19.45 3.15
C THR A 63 6.35 -18.23 3.92
N PRO A 64 5.51 -18.40 4.96
CA PRO A 64 5.01 -17.27 5.74
C PRO A 64 6.13 -16.43 6.36
N ALA A 65 7.15 -17.10 6.92
CA ALA A 65 8.31 -16.44 7.51
C ALA A 65 9.11 -15.64 6.47
N LEU A 66 9.37 -16.23 5.29
CA LEU A 66 10.07 -15.55 4.21
C LEU A 66 9.27 -14.34 3.68
N ALA A 67 7.94 -14.43 3.61
CA ALA A 67 7.11 -13.30 3.20
C ALA A 67 7.21 -12.10 4.17
N VAL A 68 7.30 -12.35 5.48
CA VAL A 68 7.57 -11.29 6.47
C VAL A 68 8.98 -10.72 6.31
N ASP A 69 9.98 -11.57 6.09
CA ASP A 69 11.35 -11.13 5.80
C ASP A 69 11.41 -10.29 4.53
N ALA A 70 10.67 -10.68 3.49
CA ALA A 70 10.55 -9.94 2.25
C ALA A 70 9.96 -8.54 2.48
N MET A 71 8.89 -8.40 3.28
CA MET A 71 8.33 -7.10 3.65
C MET A 71 9.36 -6.23 4.38
N ALA A 72 10.05 -6.78 5.37
CA ALA A 72 11.11 -6.06 6.08
C ALA A 72 12.25 -5.64 5.13
N GLN A 73 12.61 -6.52 4.19
CA GLN A 73 13.65 -6.24 3.20
C GLN A 73 13.23 -5.17 2.19
N MET A 74 11.96 -5.15 1.74
CA MET A 74 11.44 -4.09 0.87
C MET A 74 11.61 -2.71 1.51
N VAL A 75 11.37 -2.61 2.82
CA VAL A 75 11.55 -1.38 3.58
C VAL A 75 13.03 -1.00 3.68
N LYS A 76 13.88 -1.96 4.05
CA LYS A 76 15.35 -1.76 4.14
C LYS A 76 15.95 -1.33 2.79
N ASP A 77 15.44 -1.88 1.70
CA ASP A 77 15.84 -1.56 0.34
C ASP A 77 15.27 -0.21 -0.16
N GLY A 78 14.43 0.48 0.64
CA GLY A 78 13.78 1.72 0.23
C GLY A 78 12.76 1.53 -0.89
N ARG A 79 12.09 0.37 -0.92
CA ARG A 79 11.07 -0.05 -1.90
C ARG A 79 9.68 -0.23 -1.27
N PRO A 80 9.17 0.72 -0.46
CA PRO A 80 7.90 0.57 0.25
C PRO A 80 6.69 0.52 -0.70
N GLU A 81 6.83 0.92 -1.96
CA GLU A 81 5.79 0.80 -2.97
C GLU A 81 5.41 -0.65 -3.30
N LEU A 82 6.28 -1.60 -2.94
CA LEU A 82 6.02 -3.03 -3.11
C LEU A 82 5.19 -3.62 -1.98
N LEU A 83 5.09 -2.95 -0.82
CA LEU A 83 4.38 -3.48 0.35
C LEU A 83 2.91 -3.80 0.08
N PRO A 84 2.13 -2.98 -0.66
CA PRO A 84 0.75 -3.34 -0.96
C PRO A 84 0.64 -4.64 -1.77
N THR A 85 1.67 -5.02 -2.53
CA THR A 85 1.65 -6.32 -3.22
C THR A 85 1.60 -7.48 -2.22
N MET A 86 2.17 -7.32 -1.02
CA MET A 86 2.20 -8.32 0.06
C MET A 86 0.87 -8.46 0.80
N ILE A 87 -0.13 -7.67 0.43
CA ILE A 87 -1.47 -7.70 1.00
C ILE A 87 -2.40 -8.42 0.01
N ASP A 88 -3.12 -9.41 0.50
CA ASP A 88 -4.17 -10.08 -0.21
C ASP A 88 -5.55 -9.54 0.22
N ILE A 89 -6.35 -9.18 -0.78
CA ILE A 89 -7.70 -8.66 -0.61
C ILE A 89 -8.57 -9.46 -1.55
N GLU A 90 -9.41 -10.31 -0.98
CA GLU A 90 -10.31 -11.16 -1.76
C GLU A 90 -11.37 -10.30 -2.45
N ALA A 91 -11.41 -10.40 -3.78
CA ALA A 91 -12.42 -9.76 -4.61
C ALA A 91 -13.62 -10.69 -4.80
N ARG A 92 -14.83 -10.15 -4.79
CA ARG A 92 -16.02 -10.85 -5.28
C ARG A 92 -15.91 -11.04 -6.79
N ASP A 93 -16.51 -12.12 -7.27
CA ASP A 93 -16.72 -12.32 -8.70
C ASP A 93 -17.85 -11.42 -9.19
N MET A 94 -17.52 -10.15 -9.41
CA MET A 94 -18.44 -9.16 -9.93
C MET A 94 -17.78 -8.23 -10.95
N THR A 95 -18.59 -7.80 -11.90
CA THR A 95 -18.24 -6.81 -12.91
C THR A 95 -19.25 -5.67 -12.82
N PHE A 96 -18.74 -4.44 -12.68
CA PHE A 96 -19.54 -3.23 -12.65
C PHE A 96 -20.10 -2.89 -14.03
N SER A 97 -21.04 -1.94 -14.10
CA SER A 97 -21.71 -1.54 -15.34
C SER A 97 -20.78 -0.98 -16.41
N ASP A 98 -19.61 -0.46 -16.03
CA ASP A 98 -18.57 0.05 -16.93
C ASP A 98 -17.55 -1.03 -17.37
N GLY A 99 -17.75 -2.28 -16.98
CA GLY A 99 -16.88 -3.42 -17.31
C GLY A 99 -15.67 -3.59 -16.40
N VAL A 100 -15.49 -2.72 -15.39
CA VAL A 100 -14.45 -2.88 -14.36
C VAL A 100 -14.84 -4.00 -13.40
N THR A 101 -13.90 -4.89 -13.06
CA THR A 101 -14.13 -5.92 -12.04
C THR A 101 -13.70 -5.42 -10.66
N GLU A 102 -14.27 -5.97 -9.59
CA GLU A 102 -13.82 -5.63 -8.22
C GLU A 102 -12.32 -5.96 -8.03
N ALA A 103 -11.85 -7.06 -8.61
CA ALA A 103 -10.43 -7.41 -8.61
C ALA A 103 -9.54 -6.34 -9.28
N SER A 104 -10.00 -5.76 -10.40
CA SER A 104 -9.29 -4.66 -11.07
C SER A 104 -9.29 -3.40 -10.22
N ALA A 105 -10.42 -3.04 -9.59
CA ALA A 105 -10.52 -1.87 -8.72
C ALA A 105 -9.58 -2.00 -7.49
N ILE A 106 -9.56 -3.17 -6.85
CA ILE A 106 -8.64 -3.49 -5.75
C ILE A 106 -7.19 -3.36 -6.23
N SER A 107 -6.86 -3.90 -7.41
CA SER A 107 -5.51 -3.82 -7.97
C SER A 107 -5.06 -2.36 -8.19
N ASP A 108 -5.93 -1.52 -8.74
CA ASP A 108 -5.64 -0.10 -8.97
C ASP A 108 -5.43 0.66 -7.66
N VAL A 109 -6.26 0.40 -6.65
CA VAL A 109 -6.08 0.96 -5.30
C VAL A 109 -4.76 0.51 -4.69
N LYS A 110 -4.42 -0.78 -4.74
CA LYS A 110 -3.14 -1.30 -4.23
C LYS A 110 -1.95 -0.62 -4.90
N LYS A 111 -1.99 -0.48 -6.22
CA LYS A 111 -0.95 0.22 -6.98
C LYS A 111 -0.82 1.67 -6.51
N LYS A 112 -1.94 2.39 -6.39
CA LYS A 112 -1.95 3.78 -5.95
C LYS A 112 -1.43 3.96 -4.53
N THR A 113 -1.81 3.06 -3.61
CA THR A 113 -1.25 3.01 -2.25
C THR A 113 0.27 2.84 -2.30
N GLY A 114 0.77 2.01 -3.22
CA GLY A 114 2.20 1.80 -3.42
C GLY A 114 2.91 3.10 -3.82
N ASP A 115 2.38 3.80 -4.82
CA ASP A 115 2.92 5.09 -5.28
C ASP A 115 2.98 6.13 -4.15
N MET A 116 1.90 6.22 -3.35
CA MET A 116 1.81 7.12 -2.19
C MET A 116 2.82 6.74 -1.09
N LEU A 117 2.99 5.46 -0.77
CA LEU A 117 3.99 4.99 0.20
C LEU A 117 5.41 5.32 -0.27
N ALA A 118 5.69 5.13 -1.56
CA ALA A 118 6.96 5.54 -2.17
C ALA A 118 7.21 7.04 -1.97
N GLN A 119 6.19 7.86 -2.19
CA GLN A 119 6.29 9.30 -2.03
C GLN A 119 6.50 9.72 -0.58
N LEU A 120 5.71 9.19 0.35
CA LEU A 120 5.85 9.43 1.79
C LEU A 120 7.26 9.07 2.27
N TRP A 121 7.81 7.95 1.79
CA TRP A 121 9.17 7.55 2.10
C TRP A 121 10.22 8.52 1.54
N ARG A 122 10.08 8.98 0.29
CA ARG A 122 10.99 10.00 -0.26
C ARG A 122 10.94 11.29 0.57
N VAL A 123 9.75 11.75 0.92
CA VAL A 123 9.54 12.93 1.75
C VAL A 123 10.18 12.75 3.13
N SER A 124 10.01 11.59 3.77
CA SER A 124 10.63 11.32 5.07
C SER A 124 12.16 11.35 4.99
N LYS A 125 12.76 10.77 3.94
CA LYS A 125 14.22 10.84 3.70
C LYS A 125 14.70 12.27 3.46
N LYS A 126 13.94 13.08 2.71
CA LYS A 126 14.25 14.50 2.49
C LYS A 126 14.18 15.31 3.78
N LEU A 127 13.15 15.10 4.61
CA LEU A 127 13.02 15.74 5.92
C LEU A 127 14.18 15.35 6.85
N GLN A 128 14.53 14.05 6.92
CA GLN A 128 15.65 13.56 7.70
C GLN A 128 16.99 14.19 7.25
N ALA A 129 17.20 14.32 5.95
CA ALA A 129 18.41 14.94 5.40
C ALA A 129 18.48 16.46 5.66
N LYS A 130 17.33 17.15 5.60
CA LYS A 130 17.26 18.61 5.71
C LYS A 130 17.18 19.13 7.14
N TYR A 131 16.51 18.40 8.03
CA TYR A 131 16.30 18.76 9.44
C TYR A 131 16.74 17.63 10.39
N PRO A 132 17.99 17.12 10.30
CA PRO A 132 18.41 15.92 11.02
C PRO A 132 18.29 16.06 12.55
N SER A 133 18.63 17.22 13.10
CA SER A 133 18.52 17.49 14.55
C SER A 133 17.09 17.55 15.02
N ASP A 134 16.19 18.15 14.24
CA ASP A 134 14.79 18.28 14.61
C ASP A 134 14.07 16.94 14.52
N VAL A 135 14.36 16.15 13.46
CA VAL A 135 13.82 14.80 13.31
C VAL A 135 14.31 13.90 14.44
N ALA A 136 15.60 13.93 14.77
CA ALA A 136 16.14 13.17 15.90
C ALA A 136 15.49 13.57 17.24
N LYS A 137 15.24 14.88 17.44
CA LYS A 137 14.57 15.40 18.64
C LYS A 137 13.12 14.93 18.74
N GLU A 138 12.36 14.95 17.63
CA GLU A 138 10.97 14.47 17.62
C GLU A 138 10.87 12.95 17.76
N LEU A 139 11.80 12.19 17.17
CA LEU A 139 11.91 10.74 17.39
C LEU A 139 12.25 10.42 18.86
N ALA A 140 13.20 11.15 19.46
CA ALA A 140 13.62 10.96 20.85
C ALA A 140 12.51 11.35 21.86
N LYS A 141 11.63 12.29 21.50
CA LYS A 141 10.44 12.62 22.27
C LYS A 141 9.37 11.53 22.23
N GLY A 142 9.56 10.48 21.43
CA GLY A 142 8.66 9.33 21.40
C GLY A 142 7.25 9.75 21.03
N GLY A 143 7.06 10.25 19.80
CA GLY A 143 5.76 10.35 19.14
C GLY A 143 4.58 10.73 20.05
N SER A 144 4.55 11.94 20.61
CA SER A 144 3.46 12.44 21.48
C SER A 144 2.04 12.35 20.88
N TRP A 145 1.90 12.06 19.58
CA TRP A 145 0.62 11.78 18.92
C TRP A 145 0.05 10.39 19.27
N ALA A 146 0.92 9.43 19.61
CA ALA A 146 0.60 8.04 19.92
C ALA A 146 -0.28 7.90 21.18
N ASN A 147 0.00 8.68 22.23
CA ASN A 147 -0.66 8.53 23.52
C ASN A 147 -2.07 9.17 23.62
N ARG A 148 -2.67 9.63 22.50
CA ARG A 148 -3.93 10.41 22.52
C ARG A 148 -5.20 9.64 22.16
N SER A 149 -5.15 8.36 21.79
CA SER A 149 -6.38 7.59 21.54
C SER A 149 -6.29 6.20 22.16
N GLY A 150 -7.35 5.77 22.85
CA GLY A 150 -7.45 4.50 23.59
C GLY A 150 -7.48 3.23 22.72
N PHE A 151 -6.66 3.18 21.67
CA PHE A 151 -6.30 1.98 20.93
C PHE A 151 -4.93 1.52 21.45
N GLY A 152 -4.79 0.25 21.84
CA GLY A 152 -3.67 -0.23 22.67
C GLY A 152 -2.25 0.05 22.13
N ASP A 153 -1.26 0.14 23.03
CA ASP A 153 0.13 0.55 22.81
C ASP A 153 0.82 -0.06 21.57
N VAL A 154 0.51 -1.32 21.25
CA VAL A 154 1.08 -2.05 20.09
C VAL A 154 0.59 -1.47 18.76
N PHE A 155 -0.70 -1.22 18.62
CA PHE A 155 -1.27 -0.68 17.38
C PHE A 155 -0.71 0.71 17.10
N THR A 156 -0.65 1.53 18.14
CA THR A 156 -0.13 2.89 18.06
C THR A 156 1.35 2.91 17.71
N SER A 157 2.16 2.02 18.31
CA SER A 157 3.57 1.86 17.95
C SER A 157 3.74 1.45 16.47
N VAL A 158 2.96 0.47 16.01
CA VAL A 158 2.94 0.06 14.59
C VAL A 158 2.55 1.21 13.67
N MET A 159 1.54 2.02 14.02
CA MET A 159 1.10 3.11 13.15
C MET A 159 2.07 4.30 13.13
N SER A 160 2.80 4.53 14.22
CA SER A 160 3.77 5.64 14.31
C SER A 160 5.10 5.36 13.61
N ASP A 161 5.54 4.11 13.60
CA ASP A 161 6.74 3.66 12.90
C ASP A 161 6.59 2.16 12.57
N PRO A 162 5.81 1.81 11.53
CA PRO A 162 5.55 0.41 11.20
C PRO A 162 6.83 -0.35 10.88
N PHE A 163 7.83 0.38 10.40
CA PHE A 163 9.11 -0.14 9.96
C PHE A 163 10.06 -0.38 11.13
N GLY A 164 10.22 0.59 12.02
CA GLY A 164 10.99 0.43 13.26
C GLY A 164 10.36 -0.59 14.20
N TRP A 165 9.02 -0.64 14.28
CA TRP A 165 8.33 -1.68 15.03
C TRP A 165 8.61 -3.07 14.45
N LEU A 166 8.51 -3.24 13.13
CA LEU A 166 8.78 -4.53 12.48
C LEU A 166 10.23 -4.97 12.72
N ASP A 167 11.20 -4.07 12.58
CA ASP A 167 12.62 -4.40 12.79
C ASP A 167 12.91 -4.75 14.27
N ALA A 168 12.38 -3.96 15.21
CA ALA A 168 12.56 -4.18 16.65
C ALA A 168 11.85 -5.45 17.17
N ASN A 169 10.75 -5.86 16.54
CA ASN A 169 9.96 -7.01 16.95
C ASN A 169 10.15 -8.23 16.05
N ARG A 170 11.00 -8.16 15.01
CA ARG A 170 11.15 -9.25 14.04
C ARG A 170 11.50 -10.59 14.69
N SER A 171 12.37 -10.58 15.71
CA SER A 171 12.79 -11.78 16.44
C SER A 171 11.70 -12.37 17.35
N ARG A 172 10.73 -11.54 17.74
CA ARG A 172 9.58 -11.92 18.59
C ARG A 172 8.35 -12.28 17.77
N LEU A 173 8.27 -11.77 16.54
CA LEU A 173 7.23 -12.06 15.58
C LEU A 173 7.46 -13.44 14.97
N VAL A 174 6.59 -14.37 15.34
CA VAL A 174 6.54 -15.71 14.78
C VAL A 174 5.33 -15.79 13.86
N VAL A 175 5.50 -16.45 12.72
CA VAL A 175 4.41 -16.75 11.80
C VAL A 175 4.32 -18.25 11.67
N ASP A 176 3.29 -18.81 12.28
CA ASP A 176 3.06 -20.26 12.32
C ASP A 176 2.16 -20.65 11.17
N ASP A 177 2.69 -21.44 10.23
CA ASP A 177 1.92 -22.08 9.17
C ASP A 177 0.97 -23.11 9.80
N LEU A 178 -0.32 -22.98 9.51
CA LEU A 178 -1.37 -23.85 10.05
C LEU A 178 -1.58 -25.11 9.20
N GLY A 179 -0.90 -25.22 8.05
CA GLY A 179 -0.94 -26.39 7.17
C GLY A 179 -2.17 -26.49 6.27
N ASP A 180 -3.05 -25.49 6.30
CA ASP A 180 -4.27 -25.37 5.49
C ASP A 180 -4.17 -24.23 4.45
N GLY A 181 -2.95 -23.76 4.18
CA GLY A 181 -2.70 -22.60 3.34
C GLY A 181 -2.95 -21.27 4.06
N THR A 182 -3.10 -21.28 5.39
CA THR A 182 -3.14 -20.08 6.23
C THR A 182 -2.03 -20.09 7.27
N ALA A 183 -1.67 -18.91 7.78
CA ALA A 183 -0.69 -18.77 8.84
C ALA A 183 -1.13 -17.71 9.85
N ALA A 184 -0.80 -17.93 11.12
CA ALA A 184 -1.15 -17.03 12.22
C ALA A 184 0.07 -16.25 12.70
N PHE A 185 -0.14 -14.98 13.06
CA PHE A 185 0.89 -14.14 13.67
C PHE A 185 0.85 -14.27 15.20
N THR A 186 2.00 -14.54 15.80
CA THR A 186 2.19 -14.44 17.24
C THR A 186 3.36 -13.54 17.59
N VAL A 187 3.26 -12.82 18.71
CA VAL A 187 4.34 -12.05 19.33
C VAL A 187 4.46 -12.53 20.75
N ASP A 188 5.64 -13.06 21.11
CA ASP A 188 5.90 -13.73 22.40
C ASP A 188 4.85 -14.80 22.75
N GLY A 189 4.43 -15.60 21.75
CA GLY A 189 3.43 -16.64 21.91
C GLY A 189 1.98 -16.14 22.08
N LYS A 190 1.72 -14.83 21.97
CA LYS A 190 0.38 -14.25 21.99
C LYS A 190 -0.06 -13.88 20.58
N GLN A 191 -1.33 -14.15 20.25
CA GLN A 191 -1.89 -13.78 18.94
C GLN A 191 -1.89 -12.26 18.74
N VAL A 192 -1.47 -11.84 17.55
CA VAL A 192 -1.51 -10.44 17.12
C VAL A 192 -2.95 -10.09 16.71
N LEU A 193 -3.44 -8.92 17.15
CA LEU A 193 -4.79 -8.42 16.84
C LEU A 193 -5.92 -9.44 17.11
N GLY A 194 -5.83 -10.19 18.22
CA GLY A 194 -6.84 -11.17 18.60
C GLY A 194 -7.02 -12.32 17.59
N GLY A 195 -5.98 -12.62 16.82
CA GLY A 195 -6.01 -13.67 15.80
C GLY A 195 -6.67 -13.27 14.49
N THR A 196 -7.06 -12.00 14.33
CA THR A 196 -7.68 -11.50 13.09
C THR A 196 -6.68 -11.23 11.98
N LEU A 197 -5.40 -11.00 12.33
CA LEU A 197 -4.33 -10.88 11.36
C LEU A 197 -3.85 -12.29 10.99
N ALA A 198 -3.96 -12.64 9.71
CA ALA A 198 -3.52 -13.92 9.18
C ALA A 198 -2.77 -13.72 7.86
N MET A 199 -2.02 -14.74 7.46
CA MET A 199 -1.52 -14.86 6.10
C MET A 199 -2.27 -15.94 5.35
N ARG A 200 -2.29 -15.82 4.03
CA ARG A 200 -2.85 -16.81 3.12
C ARG A 200 -1.84 -17.10 2.01
N GLU A 201 -1.73 -18.37 1.65
CA GLU A 201 -0.98 -18.80 0.49
C GLU A 201 -1.75 -18.44 -0.78
N THR A 202 -1.08 -17.77 -1.73
CA THR A 202 -1.62 -17.44 -3.04
C THR A 202 -0.69 -17.96 -4.15
N SER A 203 -1.12 -17.86 -5.42
CA SER A 203 -0.27 -18.21 -6.56
C SER A 203 1.03 -17.40 -6.63
N ASP A 204 1.06 -16.23 -6.00
CA ASP A 204 2.21 -15.33 -5.94
C ASP A 204 3.00 -15.48 -4.62
N GLY A 205 2.73 -16.53 -3.85
CA GLY A 205 3.30 -16.81 -2.54
C GLY A 205 2.44 -16.29 -1.38
N TRP A 206 2.99 -16.31 -0.17
CA TRP A 206 2.30 -15.94 1.05
C TRP A 206 2.08 -14.42 1.17
N ARG A 207 0.85 -14.04 1.51
CA ARG A 207 0.40 -12.64 1.62
C ARG A 207 -0.37 -12.42 2.91
N ILE A 208 -0.33 -11.20 3.47
CA ILE A 208 -1.18 -10.81 4.59
C ILE A 208 -2.63 -10.75 4.09
N ALA A 209 -3.51 -11.56 4.67
CA ALA A 209 -4.92 -11.59 4.31
C ALA A 209 -5.68 -10.48 5.04
N VAL A 210 -6.36 -9.62 4.30
CA VAL A 210 -7.29 -8.64 4.87
C VAL A 210 -8.62 -9.34 5.15
N PRO A 211 -9.20 -9.21 6.36
CA PRO A 211 -10.48 -9.82 6.69
C PRO A 211 -11.65 -9.03 6.04
N VAL A 212 -11.75 -9.08 4.71
CA VAL A 212 -12.70 -8.28 3.91
C VAL A 212 -14.13 -8.51 4.37
N ASN A 213 -14.51 -9.74 4.73
CA ASN A 213 -15.86 -10.04 5.22
C ASN A 213 -16.20 -9.31 6.52
N LEU A 214 -15.23 -9.18 7.43
CA LEU A 214 -15.40 -8.43 8.68
C LEU A 214 -15.54 -6.92 8.40
N ILE A 215 -14.69 -6.38 7.51
CA ILE A 215 -14.71 -4.96 7.14
C ILE A 215 -16.00 -4.62 6.39
N ARG A 216 -16.47 -5.51 5.51
CA ARG A 216 -17.73 -5.33 4.78
C ARG A 216 -18.93 -5.31 5.74
N GLY A 217 -18.95 -6.21 6.73
CA GLY A 217 -20.00 -6.21 7.76
C GLY A 217 -20.08 -4.92 8.58
N SER A 218 -19.00 -4.14 8.63
CA SER A 218 -18.98 -2.81 9.27
C SER A 218 -19.44 -1.66 8.38
N GLY A 219 -19.67 -1.90 7.08
CA GLY A 219 -20.08 -0.87 6.11
C GLY A 219 -18.96 0.07 5.65
N TYR A 220 -17.69 -0.25 5.93
CA TYR A 220 -16.53 0.56 5.51
C TYR A 220 -15.88 0.08 4.20
N PHE A 221 -16.16 -1.15 3.76
CA PHE A 221 -15.61 -1.67 2.52
C PHE A 221 -16.44 -1.18 1.32
N PRO A 222 -15.83 -0.64 0.24
CA PRO A 222 -16.58 -0.23 -0.94
C PRO A 222 -17.31 -1.42 -1.58
N GLU A 223 -18.62 -1.28 -1.81
CA GLU A 223 -19.44 -2.33 -2.40
C GLU A 223 -19.85 -2.02 -3.85
N THR A 224 -19.91 -0.73 -4.20
CA THR A 224 -20.36 -0.24 -5.51
C THR A 224 -19.25 0.43 -6.31
N ARG A 225 -19.49 0.60 -7.62
CA ARG A 225 -18.53 1.21 -8.53
C ARG A 225 -18.24 2.67 -8.16
N GLU A 226 -19.26 3.37 -7.72
CA GLU A 226 -19.24 4.76 -7.29
C GLU A 226 -18.42 4.92 -6.01
N GLU A 227 -18.59 4.01 -5.04
CA GLU A 227 -17.78 4.01 -3.80
C GLU A 227 -16.31 3.73 -4.08
N TRP A 228 -15.98 2.79 -4.97
CA TRP A 228 -14.61 2.58 -5.44
C TRP A 228 -14.05 3.81 -6.14
N ALA A 229 -14.87 4.53 -6.94
CA ALA A 229 -14.46 5.77 -7.58
C ALA A 229 -14.14 6.86 -6.54
N VAL A 230 -14.98 6.99 -5.53
CA VAL A 230 -14.79 7.93 -4.42
C VAL A 230 -13.48 7.66 -3.70
N LEU A 231 -13.21 6.40 -3.35
CA LEU A 231 -11.93 6.02 -2.73
C LEU A 231 -10.75 6.41 -3.62
N ALA A 232 -10.81 6.11 -4.93
CA ALA A 232 -9.77 6.49 -5.87
C ALA A 232 -9.56 8.02 -5.94
N TYR A 233 -10.64 8.81 -5.95
CA TYR A 233 -10.56 10.27 -5.92
C TYR A 233 -9.92 10.79 -4.63
N MET A 234 -10.27 10.21 -3.47
CA MET A 234 -9.64 10.56 -2.19
C MET A 234 -8.13 10.30 -2.23
N MET A 235 -7.71 9.16 -2.79
CA MET A 235 -6.28 8.83 -2.91
C MET A 235 -5.55 9.79 -3.85
N ILE A 236 -6.15 10.19 -4.97
CA ILE A 236 -5.59 11.19 -5.89
C ILE A 236 -5.45 12.55 -5.19
N ALA A 237 -6.45 12.96 -4.42
CA ALA A 237 -6.38 14.22 -3.67
C ALA A 237 -5.21 14.21 -2.66
N VAL A 238 -5.02 13.10 -1.95
CA VAL A 238 -3.88 12.94 -1.02
C VAL A 238 -2.55 12.94 -1.77
N GLU A 239 -2.44 12.22 -2.89
CA GLU A 239 -1.22 12.22 -3.70
C GLU A 239 -0.85 13.63 -4.20
N ASN A 240 -1.81 14.38 -4.74
CA ASN A 240 -1.57 15.75 -5.19
C ASN A 240 -1.08 16.63 -4.03
N ALA A 241 -1.70 16.50 -2.86
CA ALA A 241 -1.30 17.25 -1.68
C ALA A 241 0.13 16.85 -1.23
N LEU A 242 0.46 15.56 -1.26
CA LEU A 242 1.82 15.07 -0.97
C LEU A 242 2.84 15.58 -2.00
N ALA A 243 2.48 15.66 -3.28
CA ALA A 243 3.34 16.21 -4.33
C ALA A 243 3.60 17.70 -4.12
N ASP A 244 2.57 18.46 -3.76
CA ASP A 244 2.73 19.87 -3.38
C ASP A 244 3.65 20.00 -2.17
N PHE A 245 3.42 19.22 -1.10
CA PHE A 245 4.27 19.23 0.09
C PHE A 245 5.73 18.91 -0.23
N GLU A 246 5.97 17.88 -1.04
CA GLU A 246 7.30 17.48 -1.49
C GLU A 246 7.99 18.63 -2.25
N ASN A 247 7.25 19.31 -3.15
CA ASN A 247 7.76 20.47 -3.88
C ASN A 247 8.05 21.67 -2.95
N GLU A 248 7.19 21.95 -1.96
CA GLU A 248 7.42 23.00 -0.95
C GLU A 248 8.67 22.72 -0.10
N LEU A 249 8.89 21.44 0.21
CA LEU A 249 10.09 20.98 0.89
C LEU A 249 11.33 21.17 0.03
N ASP A 250 11.30 20.76 -1.24
CA ASP A 250 12.42 20.85 -2.18
C ASP A 250 12.80 22.31 -2.47
N THR A 251 11.81 23.18 -2.63
CA THR A 251 12.00 24.62 -2.88
C THR A 251 12.40 25.42 -1.63
N GLY A 252 12.46 24.78 -0.46
CA GLY A 252 12.92 25.44 0.76
C GLY A 252 11.92 26.39 1.40
N LYS A 253 10.62 26.21 1.15
CA LYS A 253 9.59 27.06 1.78
C LYS A 253 9.56 26.95 3.31
N PHE A 254 9.93 25.80 3.87
CA PHE A 254 9.92 25.58 5.32
C PHE A 254 11.23 26.02 5.97
N LYS A 255 11.14 26.92 6.96
CA LYS A 255 12.30 27.40 7.72
C LYS A 255 12.85 26.35 8.70
N ASN A 256 12.00 25.45 9.19
CA ASN A 256 12.33 24.40 10.16
C ASN A 256 11.32 23.24 10.07
N LEU A 257 11.60 22.15 10.79
CA LEU A 257 10.72 20.98 10.80
C LEU A 257 9.32 21.32 11.34
N SER A 258 9.20 22.19 12.35
CA SER A 258 7.90 22.58 12.92
C SER A 258 6.95 23.18 11.88
N ALA A 259 7.44 24.08 11.02
CA ALA A 259 6.63 24.67 9.96
C ALA A 259 6.21 23.64 8.90
N ALA A 260 7.09 22.67 8.60
CA ALA A 260 6.76 21.56 7.71
C ALA A 260 5.70 20.64 8.34
N SER A 261 5.86 20.27 9.61
CA SER A 261 4.90 19.46 10.37
C SER A 261 3.54 20.15 10.50
N GLU A 262 3.49 21.46 10.73
CA GLU A 262 2.25 22.22 10.78
C GLU A 262 1.52 22.22 9.42
N ARG A 263 2.26 22.40 8.32
CA ARG A 263 1.71 22.32 6.96
C ARG A 263 1.17 20.93 6.63
N ALA A 264 1.89 19.88 7.01
CA ALA A 264 1.44 18.49 6.87
C ALA A 264 0.21 18.20 7.74
N GLY A 265 0.19 18.70 8.99
CA GLY A 265 -0.95 18.58 9.89
C GLY A 265 -2.21 19.23 9.33
N ARG A 266 -2.11 20.45 8.77
CA ARG A 266 -3.23 21.11 8.08
C ARG A 266 -3.75 20.28 6.90
N MET A 267 -2.85 19.72 6.10
CA MET A 267 -3.23 18.87 4.96
C MET A 267 -4.00 17.63 5.38
N ILE A 268 -3.55 16.94 6.42
CA ILE A 268 -4.24 15.76 6.96
C ILE A 268 -5.60 16.17 7.54
N ALA A 269 -5.67 17.28 8.28
CA ALA A 269 -6.92 17.78 8.84
C ALA A 269 -7.94 18.15 7.74
N GLU A 270 -7.51 18.89 6.71
CA GLU A 270 -8.32 19.24 5.54
C GLU A 270 -8.81 17.99 4.79
N SER A 271 -7.94 16.99 4.62
CA SER A 271 -8.29 15.71 4.02
C SER A 271 -9.34 14.96 4.86
N ALA A 272 -9.12 14.80 6.17
CA ALA A 272 -10.04 14.10 7.05
C ALA A 272 -11.45 14.74 7.07
N VAL A 273 -11.51 16.08 7.01
CA VAL A 273 -12.78 16.81 6.87
C VAL A 273 -13.48 16.47 5.56
N ALA A 274 -12.77 16.51 4.43
CA ALA A 274 -13.33 16.14 3.14
C ALA A 274 -13.80 14.67 3.10
N GLN A 275 -13.02 13.75 3.68
CA GLN A 275 -13.38 12.35 3.82
C GLN A 275 -14.66 12.17 4.65
N GLY A 276 -14.81 12.92 5.76
CA GLY A 276 -16.02 12.92 6.58
C GLY A 276 -17.27 13.42 5.85
N ILE A 277 -17.13 14.48 5.05
CA ILE A 277 -18.23 15.03 4.22
C ILE A 277 -18.65 14.01 3.15
N ILE A 278 -17.68 13.46 2.41
CA ILE A 278 -17.92 12.48 1.35
C ILE A 278 -18.61 11.23 1.92
N PHE A 279 -18.14 10.74 3.08
CA PHE A 279 -18.74 9.59 3.74
C PHE A 279 -20.19 9.86 4.20
N ALA A 280 -20.45 11.03 4.77
CA ALA A 280 -21.80 11.44 5.15
C ALA A 280 -22.74 11.50 3.93
N MET A 281 -22.24 11.97 2.78
CA MET A 281 -23.00 12.02 1.53
C MET A 281 -23.26 10.62 0.93
N MET A 282 -22.34 9.67 1.08
CA MET A 282 -22.54 8.29 0.62
C MET A 282 -23.60 7.57 1.47
N LYS A 283 -23.55 7.71 2.81
CA LYS A 283 -24.58 7.11 3.69
C LYS A 283 -25.97 7.68 3.46
N GLN A 284 -26.09 8.93 3.02
CA GLN A 284 -27.39 9.54 2.72
C GLN A 284 -28.11 8.95 1.51
N LYS A 285 -27.41 8.26 0.59
CA LYS A 285 -28.02 7.73 -0.65
C LYS A 285 -28.64 6.34 -0.54
N GLY A 286 -28.47 5.64 0.58
CA GLY A 286 -28.99 4.28 0.79
C GLY A 286 -30.42 4.17 1.31
N ASP A 287 -30.92 5.21 1.99
CA ASP A 287 -32.18 5.10 2.74
C ASP A 287 -33.25 6.01 2.17
N GLY A 288 -34.18 5.45 1.38
CA GLY A 288 -35.45 6.08 0.99
C GLY A 288 -36.41 6.32 2.17
N THR A 289 -35.90 6.44 3.38
CA THR A 289 -36.65 6.65 4.62
C THR A 289 -36.25 8.01 5.20
N LYS A 290 -37.25 8.81 5.61
CA LYS A 290 -37.10 10.10 6.30
C LYS A 290 -36.02 10.02 7.41
N PRO A 291 -35.30 11.13 7.67
CA PRO A 291 -34.03 11.13 8.39
C PRO A 291 -34.19 10.60 9.82
N GLY A 292 -33.69 9.39 10.05
CA GLY A 292 -33.16 9.03 11.36
C GLY A 292 -31.77 9.65 11.46
N ALA A 293 -31.58 10.58 12.40
CA ALA A 293 -30.27 11.12 12.72
C ALA A 293 -29.24 9.98 12.89
N PRO A 294 -27.97 10.17 12.48
CA PRO A 294 -26.94 9.17 12.71
C PRO A 294 -26.87 8.87 14.22
N SER A 295 -27.12 7.63 14.61
CA SER A 295 -26.97 7.16 16.00
C SER A 295 -25.50 6.98 16.41
N GLY A 296 -24.65 7.90 15.96
CA GLY A 296 -23.21 7.88 16.17
C GLY A 296 -22.64 9.21 15.74
N ALA A 297 -23.00 10.28 16.44
CA ALA A 297 -22.32 11.54 16.28
C ALA A 297 -20.85 11.39 16.70
N ILE A 298 -19.95 11.90 15.88
CA ILE A 298 -18.51 11.81 16.15
C ILE A 298 -18.18 12.90 17.18
N GLU A 299 -17.85 12.49 18.41
CA GLU A 299 -17.43 13.43 19.44
C GLU A 299 -16.00 13.93 19.16
N LEU A 300 -15.89 15.17 18.71
CA LEU A 300 -14.64 15.89 18.59
C LEU A 300 -14.36 16.62 19.91
N LYS A 301 -13.33 16.19 20.64
CA LYS A 301 -12.81 16.90 21.82
C LYS A 301 -11.66 17.83 21.44
N VAL A 302 -11.79 19.10 21.78
CA VAL A 302 -10.79 20.15 21.57
C VAL A 302 -10.58 20.81 22.93
N GLY A 303 -9.46 20.55 23.59
CA GLY A 303 -9.20 21.01 24.96
C GLY A 303 -10.21 20.48 25.99
N LYS A 304 -10.92 21.37 26.69
CA LYS A 304 -12.00 21.02 27.62
C LYS A 304 -13.38 20.92 26.96
N ASP A 305 -13.48 21.31 25.70
CA ASP A 305 -14.74 21.39 24.97
C ASP A 305 -14.94 20.13 24.12
N SER A 306 -16.18 19.64 24.06
CA SER A 306 -16.59 18.49 23.25
C SER A 306 -17.73 18.90 22.32
N MET A 307 -17.66 18.51 21.05
CA MET A 307 -18.71 18.74 20.06
C MET A 307 -19.03 17.47 19.30
N GLN A 308 -20.31 17.24 19.06
CA GLN A 308 -20.80 16.10 18.31
C GLN A 308 -21.03 16.46 16.84
N ILE A 309 -20.12 16.04 15.97
CA ILE A 309 -20.22 16.26 14.53
C ILE A 309 -21.23 15.30 13.92
N GLY A 310 -22.18 15.84 13.17
CA GLY A 310 -23.26 15.09 12.52
C GLY A 310 -24.52 14.96 13.38
N SER A 311 -24.53 15.55 14.58
CA SER A 311 -25.71 15.55 15.46
C SER A 311 -26.79 16.52 14.99
N SER A 312 -26.42 17.60 14.29
CA SER A 312 -27.35 18.64 13.85
C SER A 312 -28.08 18.32 12.54
N GLY A 313 -27.64 17.27 11.82
CA GLY A 313 -28.09 16.98 10.46
C GLY A 313 -27.49 17.91 9.39
N ASP A 314 -26.73 18.94 9.78
CA ASP A 314 -26.01 19.86 8.90
C ASP A 314 -24.51 19.80 9.21
N VAL A 315 -23.85 18.83 8.57
CA VAL A 315 -22.42 18.54 8.75
C VAL A 315 -21.54 19.75 8.41
N GLN A 316 -21.96 20.59 7.44
CA GLN A 316 -21.21 21.77 7.04
C GLN A 316 -21.18 22.82 8.15
N LYS A 317 -22.32 23.02 8.82
CA LYS A 317 -22.43 23.88 9.99
C LYS A 317 -21.63 23.36 11.17
N ASP A 318 -21.71 22.07 11.46
CA ASP A 318 -20.98 21.43 12.57
C ASP A 318 -19.45 21.54 12.39
N LEU A 319 -18.96 21.34 11.16
CA LEU A 319 -17.55 21.48 10.83
C LEU A 319 -17.08 22.95 10.88
N GLY A 320 -17.92 23.89 10.48
CA GLY A 320 -17.64 25.32 10.64
C GLY A 320 -17.46 25.71 12.11
N GLN A 321 -18.35 25.21 12.98
CA GLN A 321 -18.27 25.42 14.42
C GLN A 321 -17.04 24.74 15.05
N ALA A 322 -16.70 23.53 14.60
CA ALA A 322 -15.48 22.84 15.01
C ALA A 322 -14.22 23.62 14.62
N GLY A 323 -14.18 24.18 13.40
CA GLY A 323 -13.10 25.05 12.93
C GLY A 323 -12.96 26.34 13.74
N ASP A 324 -14.09 26.97 14.10
CA ASP A 324 -14.10 28.16 14.95
C ASP A 324 -13.63 27.86 16.38
N MET A 325 -13.99 26.70 16.94
CA MET A 325 -13.50 26.25 18.25
C MET A 325 -11.98 26.01 18.25
N MET A 326 -11.47 25.31 17.23
CA MET A 326 -10.03 25.07 17.09
C MET A 326 -9.26 26.37 16.95
N ARG A 327 -9.81 27.37 16.23
CA ARG A 327 -9.22 28.71 16.10
C ARG A 327 -9.15 29.42 17.45
N LYS A 328 -10.24 29.41 18.23
CA LYS A 328 -10.30 30.05 19.56
C LYS A 328 -9.33 29.45 20.58
N GLN A 329 -9.01 28.17 20.49
CA GLN A 329 -8.00 27.54 21.37
C GLN A 329 -6.55 27.77 20.92
N ALA A 330 -6.34 28.14 19.66
CA ALA A 330 -5.01 28.43 19.13
C ALA A 330 -4.60 29.89 19.35
N GLU A 331 -5.53 30.77 19.70
CA GLU A 331 -5.27 32.15 20.10
C GLU A 331 -4.90 32.18 21.61
N PRO A 332 -3.73 32.73 21.99
CA PRO A 332 -3.25 32.77 23.38
C PRO A 332 -4.02 33.74 24.28
#